data_AF-A0A447MTG9-F1
#
_entry.id   AF-A0A447MTG9-F1
#
_cell.length_a   1.000
_cell.length_b   1.000
_cell.length_c   1.000
_cell.angle_alpha   90.00
_cell.angle_beta   90.00
_cell.angle_gamma   90.00
#
_symmetry.space_group_name_H-M   'P 1'
#
loop_
_entity.id
_entity.type
_entity.pdbx_description
1 polymer ?
#
loop_
_entity_poly.entity_id
_entity_poly.type
_entity_poly.pdbx_seq_one_letter_code
_entity_poly.pdbx_strand_id
1 'polypeptide(L)'
;MLILEANNTIAPVPKPGTLITIPSQMLLPDAPREGVIVNLAELRLYYYPPGENRVQVYPIGIGLQGLETPVMDTRIGQKIPNPTWTPTAGIRQRSLGAGDHAAAGDPCRAK
;
A
#
# COMPACT_ATOMS: atom_id res chain seq x y z
N MET A 1 -5.46 3.55 -10.43
CA MET A 1 -4.45 2.50 -10.69
C MET A 1 -3.62 2.95 -11.89
N LEU A 2 -2.39 3.41 -11.67
CA LEU A 2 -1.63 4.20 -12.65
C LEU A 2 -1.27 3.46 -13.95
N ILE A 3 -0.99 2.16 -13.88
CA ILE A 3 -0.71 1.37 -15.09
C ILE A 3 -1.92 1.35 -16.01
N LEU A 4 -3.14 1.18 -15.47
CA LEU A 4 -4.34 1.18 -16.28
C LEU A 4 -4.68 2.58 -16.80
N GLU A 5 -4.45 3.62 -15.98
CA GLU A 5 -4.67 5.02 -16.37
C GLU A 5 -3.77 5.46 -17.53
N ALA A 6 -2.48 5.13 -17.47
CA ALA A 6 -1.52 5.45 -18.53
C ALA A 6 -1.67 4.57 -19.79
N ASN A 7 -2.45 3.49 -19.71
CA ASN A 7 -2.62 2.50 -20.77
C ASN A 7 -4.11 2.17 -20.97
N ASN A 8 -4.96 3.18 -21.13
CA ASN A 8 -6.42 3.05 -21.14
C ASN A 8 -7.04 2.24 -22.30
N THR A 9 -6.23 1.73 -23.22
CA THR A 9 -6.64 0.88 -24.36
C THR A 9 -6.24 -0.58 -24.22
N ILE A 10 -5.53 -0.97 -23.14
CA ILE A 10 -5.07 -2.35 -22.95
C ILE A 10 -6.15 -3.22 -22.29
N ALA A 11 -6.15 -4.51 -22.64
CA ALA A 11 -7.00 -5.48 -21.95
C ALA A 11 -6.60 -5.62 -20.47
N PRO A 12 -7.54 -5.95 -19.55
CA PRO A 12 -7.24 -6.13 -18.13
C PRO A 12 -6.12 -7.14 -17.84
N VAL A 13 -5.99 -8.15 -18.71
CA VAL A 13 -4.84 -9.07 -18.76
C VAL A 13 -4.17 -8.89 -20.12
N PRO A 14 -3.06 -8.14 -20.19
CA PRO A 14 -2.32 -7.93 -21.44
C PRO A 14 -1.77 -9.25 -22.00
N LYS A 15 -1.78 -9.40 -23.33
CA LYS A 15 -1.15 -10.56 -23.98
C LYS A 15 0.38 -10.44 -23.89
N PRO A 16 1.13 -11.56 -23.89
CA PRO A 16 2.58 -11.51 -24.04
C PRO A 16 3.00 -10.66 -25.25
N GLY A 17 4.02 -9.83 -25.08
CA GLY A 17 4.49 -8.90 -26.12
C GLY A 17 3.72 -7.58 -26.22
N THR A 18 2.69 -7.35 -25.40
CA THR A 18 2.00 -6.04 -25.34
C THR A 18 2.96 -4.98 -24.81
N LEU A 19 3.11 -3.88 -25.54
CA LEU A 19 3.86 -2.72 -25.08
C LEU A 19 3.04 -1.97 -24.03
N ILE A 20 3.67 -1.66 -22.90
CA ILE A 20 3.06 -0.96 -21.77
C ILE A 20 3.91 0.24 -21.42
N THR A 21 3.27 1.39 -21.29
CA THR A 21 3.91 2.60 -20.77
C THR A 21 3.98 2.52 -19.25
N ILE A 22 5.17 2.73 -18.69
CA ILE A 22 5.36 2.82 -17.24
C ILE A 22 5.36 4.30 -16.84
N PRO A 23 4.31 4.79 -16.16
CA PRO A 23 4.21 6.19 -15.75
C PRO A 23 5.10 6.47 -14.54
N SER A 24 6.38 6.75 -14.79
CA SER A 24 7.37 7.08 -13.76
C SER A 24 7.42 8.58 -13.42
N GLN A 25 6.94 9.44 -14.33
CA GLN A 25 6.84 10.87 -14.11
C GLN A 25 5.63 11.20 -13.23
N MET A 26 5.83 12.04 -12.22
CA MET A 26 4.77 12.47 -11.31
C MET A 26 5.10 13.84 -10.71
N LEU A 27 4.06 14.51 -10.21
CA LEU A 27 4.21 15.66 -9.35
C LEU A 27 4.44 15.18 -7.91
N LEU A 28 5.26 15.94 -7.17
CA LEU A 28 5.42 15.70 -5.74
C LEU A 28 4.24 16.31 -4.99
N PRO A 29 3.79 15.69 -3.88
CA PRO A 29 2.71 16.23 -3.08
C PRO A 29 3.09 17.60 -2.51
N ASP A 30 2.07 18.45 -2.34
CA ASP A 30 2.22 19.72 -1.65
C ASP A 30 2.24 19.50 -0.13
N ALA A 31 3.40 19.07 0.36
CA ALA A 31 3.66 18.76 1.77
C ALA A 31 5.15 18.98 2.09
N PRO A 32 5.52 19.12 3.38
CA PRO A 32 6.92 19.16 3.79
C PRO A 32 7.71 17.97 3.23
N ARG A 33 8.87 18.23 2.63
CA ARG A 33 9.74 17.20 2.04
C ARG A 33 10.62 16.55 3.11
N GLU A 34 9.98 16.00 4.13
CA GLU A 34 10.64 15.41 5.29
C GLU A 34 9.95 14.09 5.66
N GLY A 35 10.76 13.08 6.02
CA GLY A 35 10.24 11.83 6.55
C GLY A 35 9.35 11.09 5.56
N VAL A 36 8.16 10.68 5.99
CA VAL A 36 7.23 9.85 5.21
C VAL A 36 5.93 10.60 4.99
N ILE A 37 5.54 10.76 3.72
CA ILE A 37 4.25 11.29 3.30
C ILE A 37 3.45 10.18 2.61
N VAL A 38 2.21 9.97 3.04
CA VAL A 38 1.30 8.98 2.44
C VAL A 38 0.17 9.71 1.71
N ASN A 39 0.07 9.51 0.40
CA ASN A 39 -1.01 10.04 -0.41
C ASN A 39 -1.99 8.91 -0.75
N LEU A 40 -3.14 8.91 -0.06
CA LEU A 40 -4.18 7.89 -0.21
C LEU A 40 -4.86 7.93 -1.59
N ALA A 41 -4.99 9.12 -2.21
CA ALA A 41 -5.63 9.27 -3.51
C ALA A 41 -4.77 8.68 -4.65
N GLU A 42 -3.44 8.73 -4.50
CA GLU A 42 -2.50 8.18 -5.48
C GLU A 42 -2.00 6.78 -5.14
N LEU A 43 -2.35 6.25 -3.96
CA LEU A 43 -1.83 4.99 -3.42
C LEU A 43 -0.30 4.94 -3.41
N ARG A 44 0.32 6.05 -2.95
CA ARG A 44 1.77 6.23 -2.92
C ARG A 44 2.26 6.65 -1.55
N LEU A 45 3.43 6.11 -1.20
CA LEU A 45 4.25 6.56 -0.08
C LEU A 45 5.49 7.27 -0.65
N TYR A 46 5.76 8.46 -0.16
CA TYR A 46 6.94 9.26 -0.45
C TYR A 46 7.83 9.29 0.78
N TYR A 47 9.08 8.82 0.64
CA TYR A 47 10.08 8.88 1.69
C TYR A 47 11.19 9.85 1.29
N TYR A 48 11.45 10.83 2.15
CA TYR A 48 12.50 11.83 2.04
C TYR A 48 13.60 11.48 3.05
N PRO A 49 14.70 10.82 2.63
CA PRO A 49 15.77 10.44 3.54
C PRO A 49 16.45 11.68 4.13
N PRO A 50 16.75 11.69 5.44
CA PRO A 50 17.39 12.84 6.08
C PRO A 50 18.78 13.08 5.48
N GLY A 51 19.06 14.34 5.13
CA GLY A 51 20.36 14.74 4.56
C GLY A 51 20.54 14.44 3.08
N GLU A 52 19.52 13.89 2.40
CA GLU A 52 19.58 13.62 0.96
C GLU A 52 18.58 14.47 0.19
N ASN A 53 19.00 15.04 -0.94
CA ASN A 53 18.11 15.73 -1.87
C ASN A 53 17.49 14.75 -2.87
N ARG A 54 16.79 13.73 -2.37
CA ARG A 54 16.07 12.75 -3.19
C ARG A 54 14.76 12.34 -2.53
N VAL A 55 13.88 11.77 -3.33
CA VAL A 55 12.64 11.14 -2.85
C VAL A 55 12.58 9.70 -3.34
N GLN A 56 12.14 8.81 -2.46
CA GLN A 56 11.86 7.41 -2.77
C GLN A 56 10.34 7.23 -2.79
N VAL A 57 9.80 6.68 -3.88
CA VAL A 57 8.35 6.53 -4.06
C VAL A 57 8.00 5.05 -4.14
N TYR A 58 7.04 4.64 -3.31
CA TYR A 58 6.59 3.26 -3.21
C TYR A 58 5.07 3.17 -3.43
N PRO A 59 4.57 2.22 -4.22
CA PRO A 59 3.14 1.92 -4.26
C PRO A 59 2.73 1.28 -2.93
N ILE A 60 1.53 1.60 -2.45
CA ILE A 60 0.98 1.02 -1.22
C ILE A 60 -0.43 0.48 -1.43
N GLY A 61 -0.79 -0.52 -0.63
CA GLY A 61 -2.18 -0.90 -0.40
C GLY A 61 -2.73 -0.17 0.82
N ILE A 62 -4.05 0.05 0.85
CA ILE A 62 -4.75 0.68 1.97
C ILE A 62 -5.82 -0.25 2.52
N GLY A 63 -6.37 0.11 3.68
CA GLY A 63 -7.46 -0.62 4.31
C GLY A 63 -8.71 -0.73 3.43
N LEU A 64 -9.47 -1.81 3.63
CA LEU A 64 -10.77 -2.00 3.01
C LEU A 64 -11.79 -1.00 3.55
N GLN A 65 -12.91 -0.83 2.85
CA GLN A 65 -14.04 -0.05 3.36
C GLN A 65 -14.51 -0.59 4.73
N GLY A 66 -14.74 0.31 5.68
CA GLY A 66 -15.00 0.02 7.10
C GLY A 66 -13.76 -0.36 7.93
N LEU A 67 -12.58 -0.39 7.34
CA LEU A 67 -11.27 -0.61 7.96
C LEU A 67 -10.24 0.37 7.36
N GLU A 68 -10.66 1.60 7.11
CA GLU A 68 -9.89 2.60 6.37
C GLU A 68 -8.59 2.98 7.07
N THR A 69 -7.58 3.30 6.27
CA THR A 69 -6.38 3.98 6.78
C THR A 69 -6.75 5.43 7.10
N PRO A 70 -6.68 5.87 8.37
CA PRO A 70 -7.08 7.21 8.75
C PRO A 70 -6.09 8.26 8.21
N VAL A 71 -6.61 9.46 7.93
CA VAL A 71 -5.79 10.65 7.62
C VAL A 71 -5.36 11.29 8.94
N MET A 72 -4.06 11.32 9.19
CA MET A 72 -3.48 11.86 10.41
C MET A 72 -1.99 12.15 10.27
N ASP A 73 -1.47 12.98 11.16
CA ASP A 73 -0.05 13.09 11.42
C ASP A 73 0.36 12.04 12.47
N THR A 74 1.43 11.30 12.18
CA THR A 74 1.92 10.24 13.07
C THR A 74 3.42 10.04 12.91
N ARG A 75 3.98 9.15 13.73
CA ARG A 75 5.41 8.80 13.70
C ARG A 75 5.62 7.30 13.72
N ILE A 76 6.72 6.86 13.12
CA ILE A 76 7.17 5.47 13.20
C ILE A 76 7.61 5.20 14.65
N GLY A 77 6.85 4.38 15.37
CA GLY A 77 7.17 4.02 16.76
C GLY A 77 8.12 2.82 16.89
N GLN A 78 7.98 1.84 16.00
CA GLN A 78 8.79 0.61 16.02
C GLN A 78 8.85 -0.03 14.63
N LYS A 79 9.97 -0.70 14.34
CA LYS A 79 10.12 -1.58 13.17
C LYS A 79 10.48 -2.98 13.66
N ILE A 80 9.60 -3.95 13.41
CA ILE A 80 9.82 -5.36 13.76
C ILE A 80 10.10 -6.13 12.46
N PRO A 81 11.28 -6.75 12.31
CA PRO A 81 11.53 -7.68 11.21
C PRO A 81 10.61 -8.91 11.33
N ASN A 82 9.96 -9.31 10.23
CA ASN A 82 9.09 -10.48 10.15
C ASN A 82 8.03 -10.55 11.28
N PRO A 83 7.13 -9.56 11.38
CA PRO A 83 6.15 -9.51 12.46
C PRO A 83 5.12 -10.64 12.34
N THR A 84 4.62 -11.13 13.47
CA THR A 84 3.46 -12.03 13.52
C THR A 84 2.16 -11.23 13.43
N TRP A 85 1.20 -11.68 12.62
CA TRP A 85 -0.14 -11.09 12.60
C TRP A 85 -1.02 -11.69 13.72
N THR A 86 -1.58 -10.81 14.55
CA THR A 86 -2.54 -11.16 15.61
C THR A 86 -3.89 -10.50 15.31
N PRO A 87 -4.89 -11.24 14.81
CA PRO A 87 -6.17 -10.65 14.42
C PRO A 87 -6.97 -10.14 15.63
N THR A 88 -7.67 -9.02 15.46
CA THR A 88 -8.59 -8.49 16.49
C THR A 88 -9.77 -9.44 16.72
N ALA A 89 -10.46 -9.31 17.86
CA ALA A 89 -11.62 -10.14 18.17
C ALA A 89 -12.71 -10.08 17.09
N GLY A 90 -12.99 -8.87 16.56
CA GLY A 90 -13.97 -8.68 15.49
C GLY A 90 -13.57 -9.35 14.16
N ILE A 91 -12.28 -9.34 13.80
CA ILE A 91 -11.79 -10.05 12.62
C ILE A 91 -11.97 -11.56 12.78
N ARG A 92 -11.62 -12.11 13.96
CA ARG A 92 -11.81 -13.55 14.24
C ARG A 92 -13.27 -13.96 14.12
N GLN A 93 -14.19 -13.20 14.70
CA GLN A 93 -15.63 -13.46 14.60
C GLN A 93 -16.13 -13.43 13.14
N ARG A 94 -15.69 -12.44 12.35
CA ARG A 94 -16.04 -12.33 10.93
C ARG A 94 -15.57 -13.55 10.13
N SER A 95 -14.30 -13.94 10.30
CA SER A 95 -13.73 -15.08 9.56
C SER A 95 -14.41 -16.40 9.92
N LEU A 96 -14.72 -16.63 11.20
CA LEU A 96 -15.48 -17.82 11.63
C LEU A 96 -16.87 -17.89 10.97
N GLY A 97 -17.56 -16.74 10.86
CA GLY A 97 -18.86 -16.66 10.17
C GLY A 97 -18.78 -16.88 8.65
N ALA A 98 -17.63 -16.57 8.04
CA ALA A 98 -17.38 -16.74 6.60
C ALA A 98 -16.81 -18.13 6.24
N GLY A 99 -16.50 -18.99 7.22
CA GLY A 99 -15.85 -20.28 6.99
C GLY A 99 -14.34 -20.20 6.76
N ASP A 100 -13.73 -19.02 6.97
CA ASP A 100 -12.30 -18.80 6.86
C ASP A 100 -11.61 -19.01 8.22
N HIS A 101 -10.58 -19.85 8.27
CA HIS A 101 -9.75 -20.00 9.46
C HIS A 101 -8.73 -18.86 9.53
N ALA A 102 -9.04 -17.78 10.24
CA ALA A 102 -8.07 -16.74 10.59
C ALA A 102 -7.11 -17.29 11.66
N ALA A 103 -6.12 -18.09 11.24
CA ALA A 103 -5.12 -18.64 12.15
C ALA A 103 -4.19 -17.52 12.66
N ALA A 104 -4.04 -17.44 13.98
CA ALA A 104 -3.00 -16.64 14.60
C ALA A 104 -1.64 -17.26 14.25
N GLY A 105 -0.76 -16.50 13.61
CA GLY A 105 0.54 -17.00 13.14
C GLY A 105 0.70 -17.08 11.62
N ASP A 106 -0.31 -16.75 10.83
CA ASP A 106 -0.16 -16.64 9.37
C ASP A 106 0.49 -15.29 9.03
N PRO A 107 1.75 -15.23 8.55
CA PRO A 107 2.45 -13.97 8.28
C PRO A 107 1.92 -13.24 7.03
N CYS A 108 0.63 -13.41 6.71
CA CYS A 108 0.02 -13.43 5.38
C CYS A 108 0.44 -14.68 4.58
N ARG A 109 -0.49 -15.63 4.44
CA ARG A 109 -0.46 -16.83 3.58
C ARG A 109 0.55 -16.69 2.43
N ALA A 110 1.75 -17.22 2.66
CA ALA A 110 2.86 -17.17 1.73
C ALA A 110 2.43 -17.67 0.35
N LYS A 111 2.67 -16.86 -0.68
CA LYS A 111 2.51 -17.23 -2.07
C LYS A 111 3.88 -17.41 -2.71
#